data_AF-A0A939VSE4-F1
#
_entry.id   AF-A0A939VSE4-F1
#
_cell.length_a   1.000
_cell.length_b   1.000
_cell.length_c   1.000
_cell.angle_alpha   90.00
_cell.angle_beta   90.00
_cell.angle_gamma   90.00
#
_symmetry.space_group_name_H-M   'P 1'
#
loop_
_entity.id
_entity.type
_entity.pdbx_description
1 polymer ?
#
loop_
_entity_poly.entity_id
_entity_poly.type
_entity_poly.pdbx_seq_one_letter_code
_entity_poly.pdbx_strand_id
1 'polypeptide(L)'
;MKRKLHTLSLAGIVVLLAAAGYISWHCWAKTTRIAFANYPEYILAPMLDQEINPAIEAVPLRWTEKSGPELKNFDFVLFFGMGLNFTEEQQRILAKLKIPVYTTASTRSETALASLTAKQKEDIQNYLRYGGKKNFRSMLDYIRYAVDGKRIRAPKPAPPEKVEYKTYFHIKDEDSFHTFDQYMDWYRKSGRYRENAPVICLLSGNGGGALEDLIRALENKGLNVVAANGMWSIAKDLDKIKPDLIIYQPHGRLGEEAIAYLKKHNIPLFCPIKVNQEYEKFLKDQQGMTGGMLSQSVTMPELDGGTVPFVISALYRNKRGLLEFRTIPDRLERFAELVRKTTMLKRIPNKDKKIALIYYGSISKEAATAGLGISQSVLNILRRLRAEGYTTGPLPADVEELDRELKANNAVFGTNAGIMMGREKLESEHVQTVLIKPEEYAQWVKKSMPDDLYKSVTERYGEFPGKSFRTNDGNMLLGRIRFGNIILMPQSLPGEGSDETKLIHGVKCRRRTLILPPISISGTGSRPMP
;
A
#
# COMPACT_ATOMS: atom_id res chain seq x y z
N MET A 1 -76.73 -30.44 -2.64
CA MET A 1 -76.25 -29.09 -3.04
C MET A 1 -75.60 -28.30 -1.91
N LYS A 2 -76.21 -28.16 -0.71
CA LYS A 2 -75.67 -27.32 0.39
C LYS A 2 -74.23 -27.62 0.83
N ARG A 3 -73.80 -28.90 0.91
CA ARG A 3 -72.41 -29.28 1.26
C ARG A 3 -71.36 -28.84 0.23
N LYS A 4 -71.66 -28.91 -1.08
CA LYS A 4 -70.75 -28.45 -2.16
C LYS A 4 -70.62 -26.92 -2.18
N LEU A 5 -71.69 -26.20 -1.83
CA LEU A 5 -71.70 -24.73 -1.76
C LEU A 5 -70.87 -24.23 -0.55
N HIS A 6 -70.94 -24.93 0.58
CA HIS A 6 -70.12 -24.65 1.77
C HIS A 6 -68.62 -24.92 1.53
N THR A 7 -68.25 -26.01 0.86
CA THR A 7 -66.84 -26.29 0.54
C THR A 7 -66.26 -25.31 -0.49
N LEU A 8 -67.06 -24.87 -1.48
CA LEU A 8 -66.66 -23.82 -2.43
C LEU A 8 -66.50 -22.44 -1.74
N SER A 9 -67.39 -22.08 -0.81
CA SER A 9 -67.24 -20.87 0.02
C SER A 9 -66.00 -20.94 0.92
N LEU A 10 -65.74 -22.08 1.56
CA LEU A 10 -64.58 -22.26 2.42
C LEU A 10 -63.26 -22.17 1.62
N ALA A 11 -63.21 -22.76 0.43
CA ALA A 11 -62.07 -22.65 -0.47
C ALA A 11 -61.83 -21.21 -0.95
N GLY A 12 -62.89 -20.46 -1.26
CA GLY A 12 -62.79 -19.03 -1.60
C GLY A 12 -62.24 -18.17 -0.46
N ILE A 13 -62.67 -18.43 0.78
CA ILE A 13 -62.15 -17.75 1.97
C ILE A 13 -60.67 -18.06 2.18
N VAL A 14 -60.24 -19.31 2.00
CA VAL A 14 -58.83 -19.70 2.12
C VAL A 14 -57.97 -18.99 1.07
N VAL A 15 -58.43 -18.88 -0.18
CA VAL A 15 -57.71 -18.16 -1.24
C VAL A 15 -57.62 -16.66 -0.92
N LEU A 16 -58.69 -16.04 -0.41
CA LEU A 16 -58.67 -14.64 -0.01
C LEU A 16 -57.74 -14.39 1.19
N LEU A 17 -57.74 -15.27 2.19
CA LEU A 17 -56.83 -15.19 3.34
C LEU A 17 -55.37 -15.40 2.91
N ALA A 18 -55.11 -16.33 1.98
CA ALA A 18 -53.78 -16.54 1.41
C ALA A 18 -53.31 -15.32 0.60
N ALA A 19 -54.19 -14.72 -0.20
CA ALA A 19 -53.89 -13.51 -0.96
C ALA A 19 -53.66 -12.30 -0.04
N ALA A 20 -54.50 -12.11 0.98
CA ALA A 20 -54.34 -11.06 1.98
C ALA A 20 -53.06 -11.26 2.80
N GLY A 21 -52.73 -12.50 3.17
CA GLY A 21 -51.49 -12.87 3.85
C GLY A 21 -50.26 -12.59 2.96
N TYR A 22 -50.33 -12.92 1.67
CA TYR A 22 -49.28 -12.63 0.70
C TYR A 22 -49.08 -11.12 0.51
N ILE A 23 -50.16 -10.34 0.35
CA ILE A 23 -50.09 -8.88 0.22
C ILE A 23 -49.52 -8.27 1.50
N SER A 24 -50.03 -8.66 2.67
CA SER A 24 -49.56 -8.18 3.97
C SER A 24 -48.09 -8.50 4.19
N TRP A 25 -47.65 -9.70 3.79
CA TRP A 25 -46.25 -10.09 3.82
C TRP A 25 -45.40 -9.18 2.93
N HIS A 26 -45.81 -8.96 1.68
CA HIS A 26 -45.07 -8.12 0.73
C HIS A 26 -45.02 -6.65 1.14
N CYS A 27 -46.11 -6.11 1.70
CA CYS A 27 -46.21 -4.71 2.10
C CYS A 27 -45.52 -4.41 3.44
N TRP A 28 -45.48 -5.37 4.37
CA TRP A 28 -45.07 -5.06 5.75
C TRP A 28 -43.93 -5.91 6.31
N ALA A 29 -43.72 -7.14 5.83
CA ALA A 29 -42.81 -8.09 6.46
C ALA A 29 -41.62 -8.55 5.61
N LYS A 30 -41.78 -8.63 4.28
CA LYS A 30 -40.76 -9.09 3.34
C LYS A 30 -39.41 -8.38 3.57
N THR A 31 -38.31 -9.09 3.40
CA THR A 31 -36.96 -8.53 3.50
C THR A 31 -36.82 -7.28 2.61
N THR A 32 -36.24 -6.21 3.15
CA THR A 32 -35.88 -5.00 2.39
C THR A 32 -34.52 -5.21 1.76
N ARG A 33 -34.43 -5.18 0.44
CA ARG A 33 -33.19 -5.32 -0.31
C ARG A 33 -32.70 -3.95 -0.74
N ILE A 34 -31.52 -3.56 -0.29
CA ILE A 34 -30.90 -2.26 -0.55
C ILE A 34 -29.69 -2.46 -1.46
N ALA A 35 -29.73 -1.89 -2.65
CA ALA A 35 -28.57 -1.89 -3.56
C ALA A 35 -27.65 -0.71 -3.24
N PHE A 36 -26.37 -1.01 -2.99
CA PHE A 36 -25.30 -0.03 -2.96
C PHE A 36 -24.56 -0.06 -4.30
N ALA A 37 -25.08 0.70 -5.27
CA ALA A 37 -24.59 0.70 -6.64
C ALA A 37 -23.39 1.62 -6.81
N ASN A 38 -22.35 1.11 -7.46
CA ASN A 38 -21.06 1.80 -7.65
C ASN A 38 -20.31 2.15 -6.35
N TYR A 39 -20.75 1.62 -5.21
CA TYR A 39 -20.06 1.83 -3.94
C TYR A 39 -18.75 1.03 -3.90
N PRO A 40 -17.63 1.65 -3.51
CA PRO A 40 -16.42 0.89 -3.25
C PRO A 40 -16.66 -0.08 -2.09
N GLU A 41 -16.50 -1.37 -2.36
CA GLU A 41 -16.76 -2.43 -1.38
C GLU A 41 -15.93 -2.27 -0.10
N TYR A 42 -14.70 -1.72 -0.20
CA TYR A 42 -13.84 -1.49 0.96
C TYR A 42 -14.36 -0.41 1.92
N ILE A 43 -15.29 0.46 1.46
CA ILE A 43 -16.00 1.41 2.33
C ILE A 43 -17.16 0.70 3.02
N LEU A 44 -17.85 -0.18 2.30
CA LEU A 44 -19.00 -0.92 2.84
C LEU A 44 -18.59 -2.03 3.80
N ALA A 45 -17.48 -2.72 3.54
CA ALA A 45 -16.99 -3.84 4.34
C ALA A 45 -16.90 -3.51 5.84
N PRO A 46 -16.21 -2.45 6.30
CA PRO A 46 -16.17 -2.10 7.71
C PRO A 46 -17.52 -1.63 8.24
N MET A 47 -18.35 -0.95 7.43
CA MET A 47 -19.68 -0.52 7.83
C MET A 47 -20.65 -1.70 8.01
N LEU A 48 -20.41 -2.79 7.30
CA LEU A 48 -21.17 -4.04 7.38
C LEU A 48 -20.55 -5.04 8.35
N ASP A 49 -19.38 -4.75 8.93
CA ASP A 49 -18.80 -5.54 10.01
C ASP A 49 -19.44 -5.19 11.36
N GLN A 50 -20.72 -5.50 11.46
CA GLN A 50 -21.59 -5.37 12.63
C GLN A 50 -22.89 -6.15 12.40
N GLU A 51 -23.62 -6.43 13.49
CA GLU A 51 -24.98 -6.95 13.38
C GLU A 51 -25.92 -5.90 12.78
N ILE A 52 -26.62 -6.27 11.71
CA ILE A 52 -27.68 -5.49 11.09
C ILE A 52 -29.01 -6.21 11.24
N ASN A 53 -30.11 -5.49 11.01
CA ASN A 53 -31.44 -6.07 11.05
C ASN A 53 -31.58 -7.24 10.05
N PRO A 54 -31.94 -8.46 10.51
CA PRO A 54 -32.06 -9.64 9.66
C PRO A 54 -33.18 -9.55 8.61
N ALA A 55 -34.08 -8.56 8.72
CA ALA A 55 -35.07 -8.25 7.70
C ALA A 55 -34.55 -7.28 6.62
N ILE A 56 -33.25 -6.99 6.61
CA ILE A 56 -32.59 -6.12 5.64
C ILE A 56 -31.43 -6.87 4.97
N GLU A 57 -31.36 -6.77 3.65
CA GLU A 57 -30.26 -7.27 2.84
C GLU A 57 -29.56 -6.09 2.17
N ALA A 58 -28.33 -5.78 2.61
CA ALA A 58 -27.49 -4.76 2.00
C ALA A 58 -26.58 -5.40 0.95
N VAL A 59 -26.76 -5.04 -0.32
CA VAL A 59 -26.11 -5.70 -1.45
C VAL A 59 -25.21 -4.70 -2.18
N PRO A 60 -23.88 -4.88 -2.17
CA PRO A 60 -23.01 -4.12 -3.07
C PRO A 60 -23.30 -4.53 -4.51
N LEU A 61 -23.46 -3.54 -5.39
CA LEU A 61 -23.67 -3.77 -6.80
C LEU A 61 -22.56 -3.11 -7.59
N ARG A 62 -21.70 -3.93 -8.21
CA ARG A 62 -20.70 -3.43 -9.15
C ARG A 62 -21.41 -2.82 -10.35
N TRP A 63 -21.19 -1.54 -10.57
CA TRP A 63 -21.79 -0.81 -11.68
C TRP A 63 -20.92 -0.93 -12.93
N THR A 64 -21.50 -1.41 -14.01
CA THR A 64 -20.85 -1.61 -15.31
C THR A 64 -21.79 -1.13 -16.43
N GLU A 65 -21.32 -1.08 -17.68
CA GLU A 65 -22.16 -0.69 -18.82
C GLU A 65 -23.41 -1.56 -19.01
N LYS A 66 -23.37 -2.82 -18.54
CA LYS A 66 -24.48 -3.78 -18.63
C LYS A 66 -25.39 -3.81 -17.39
N SER A 67 -25.05 -3.04 -16.35
CA SER A 67 -25.83 -2.95 -15.13
C SER A 67 -27.09 -2.12 -15.34
N GLY A 68 -28.13 -2.39 -14.55
CA GLY A 68 -29.39 -1.64 -14.58
C GLY A 68 -30.64 -2.53 -14.50
N PRO A 69 -30.79 -3.54 -15.37
CA PRO A 69 -31.99 -4.40 -15.40
C PRO A 69 -32.29 -5.09 -14.05
N GLU A 70 -31.25 -5.38 -13.27
CA GLU A 70 -31.31 -5.99 -11.96
C GLU A 70 -31.81 -5.06 -10.85
N LEU A 71 -31.82 -3.73 -11.06
CA LEU A 71 -32.25 -2.76 -10.06
C LEU A 71 -33.70 -2.96 -9.62
N LYS A 72 -34.56 -3.49 -10.50
CA LYS A 72 -35.97 -3.81 -10.19
C LYS A 72 -36.14 -4.86 -9.08
N ASN A 73 -35.07 -5.59 -8.74
CA ASN A 73 -35.09 -6.64 -7.71
C ASN A 73 -34.80 -6.11 -6.30
N PHE A 74 -34.63 -4.79 -6.16
CA PHE A 74 -34.36 -4.09 -4.92
C PHE A 74 -35.54 -3.23 -4.49
N ASP A 75 -35.61 -2.91 -3.21
CA ASP A 75 -36.62 -2.00 -2.64
C ASP A 75 -36.06 -0.56 -2.51
N PHE A 76 -34.73 -0.39 -2.52
CA PHE A 76 -34.06 0.91 -2.50
C PHE A 76 -32.70 0.85 -3.22
N VAL A 77 -32.31 1.91 -3.94
CA VAL A 77 -31.00 2.02 -4.58
C VAL A 77 -30.25 3.25 -4.11
N LEU A 78 -29.06 3.03 -3.56
CA LEU A 78 -28.11 4.06 -3.17
C LEU A 78 -26.91 4.04 -4.13
N PHE A 79 -26.70 5.10 -4.90
CA PHE A 79 -25.57 5.25 -5.81
C PHE A 79 -24.41 6.01 -5.17
N PHE A 80 -23.19 5.59 -5.47
CA PHE A 80 -21.99 6.40 -5.23
C PHE A 80 -21.62 7.16 -6.49
N GLY A 81 -21.65 8.49 -6.42
CA GLY A 81 -21.62 9.39 -7.57
C GLY A 81 -20.24 9.72 -8.10
N MET A 82 -19.17 9.58 -7.31
CA MET A 82 -17.81 9.85 -7.80
C MET A 82 -17.43 8.87 -8.91
N GLY A 83 -17.10 9.40 -10.09
CA GLY A 83 -16.80 8.61 -11.28
C GLY A 83 -18.00 7.91 -11.91
N LEU A 84 -19.22 8.15 -11.40
CA LEU A 84 -20.45 7.57 -11.94
C LEU A 84 -20.81 8.24 -13.27
N ASN A 85 -21.12 7.41 -14.26
CA ASN A 85 -21.76 7.81 -15.51
C ASN A 85 -22.84 6.79 -15.85
N PHE A 86 -23.83 7.25 -16.62
CA PHE A 86 -24.90 6.40 -17.11
C PHE A 86 -24.86 6.33 -18.63
N THR A 87 -24.99 5.13 -19.18
CA THR A 87 -25.28 4.94 -20.61
C THR A 87 -26.70 5.38 -20.92
N GLU A 88 -27.02 5.61 -22.20
CA GLU A 88 -28.39 5.92 -22.61
C GLU A 88 -29.39 4.82 -22.18
N GLU A 89 -28.99 3.56 -22.28
CA GLU A 89 -29.81 2.43 -21.84
C GLU A 89 -30.08 2.49 -20.33
N GLN A 90 -29.06 2.78 -19.53
CA GLN A 90 -29.19 2.93 -18.09
C GLN A 90 -30.11 4.09 -17.72
N GLN A 91 -30.02 5.23 -18.41
CA GLN A 91 -30.93 6.34 -18.21
C GLN A 91 -32.38 5.95 -18.50
N ARG A 92 -32.64 5.19 -19.57
CA ARG A 92 -33.98 4.67 -19.90
C ARG A 92 -34.50 3.70 -18.83
N ILE A 93 -33.63 2.85 -18.28
CA ILE A 93 -33.99 1.94 -17.19
C ILE A 93 -34.34 2.74 -15.93
N LEU A 94 -33.49 3.68 -15.54
CA LEU A 94 -33.67 4.52 -14.35
C LEU A 94 -34.93 5.40 -14.45
N ALA A 95 -35.25 5.94 -15.62
CA ALA A 95 -36.46 6.73 -15.84
C ALA A 95 -37.76 5.92 -15.67
N LYS A 96 -37.72 4.60 -15.92
CA LYS A 96 -38.86 3.69 -15.73
C LYS A 96 -38.89 3.04 -14.35
N LEU A 97 -37.83 3.22 -13.55
CA LEU A 97 -37.65 2.58 -12.27
C LEU A 97 -38.58 3.22 -11.22
N LYS A 98 -39.48 2.43 -10.66
CA LYS A 98 -40.48 2.90 -9.69
C LYS A 98 -40.05 2.81 -8.22
N ILE A 99 -38.84 2.32 -7.97
CA ILE A 99 -38.29 2.20 -6.61
C ILE A 99 -37.54 3.47 -6.21
N PRO A 100 -37.44 3.80 -4.91
CA PRO A 100 -36.73 5.00 -4.49
C PRO A 100 -35.22 4.86 -4.74
N VAL A 101 -34.62 5.95 -5.22
CA VAL A 101 -33.21 6.03 -5.63
C VAL A 101 -32.61 7.31 -5.07
N TYR A 102 -31.38 7.22 -4.59
CA TYR A 102 -30.59 8.38 -4.17
C TYR A 102 -29.12 8.24 -4.56
N THR A 103 -28.53 9.29 -5.13
CA THR A 103 -27.10 9.37 -5.40
C THR A 103 -26.38 10.20 -4.35
N THR A 104 -25.31 9.64 -3.79
CA THR A 104 -24.42 10.31 -2.83
C THR A 104 -23.12 10.72 -3.52
N ALA A 105 -22.39 11.69 -2.98
CA ALA A 105 -21.09 12.13 -3.51
C ALA A 105 -21.10 12.41 -5.04
N SER A 106 -22.22 12.91 -5.57
CA SER A 106 -22.30 13.26 -7.00
C SER A 106 -21.52 14.54 -7.26
N THR A 107 -20.62 14.48 -8.25
CA THR A 107 -19.89 15.65 -8.76
C THR A 107 -20.58 16.30 -9.95
N ARG A 108 -21.67 15.71 -10.43
CA ARG A 108 -22.40 16.10 -11.64
C ARG A 108 -23.90 16.15 -11.37
N SER A 109 -24.60 17.09 -11.99
CA SER A 109 -26.06 17.20 -11.90
C SER A 109 -26.75 16.04 -12.62
N GLU A 110 -26.19 15.57 -13.74
CA GLU A 110 -26.80 14.52 -14.56
C GLU A 110 -26.90 13.16 -13.85
N THR A 111 -26.03 12.93 -12.86
CA THR A 111 -25.98 11.68 -12.08
C THR A 111 -26.55 11.81 -10.67
N ALA A 112 -26.98 13.02 -10.27
CA ALA A 112 -27.53 13.33 -8.95
C ALA A 112 -29.01 12.92 -8.79
N LEU A 113 -29.30 11.63 -8.97
CA LEU A 113 -30.64 11.07 -8.82
C LEU A 113 -31.15 11.22 -7.39
N ALA A 114 -32.40 11.67 -7.23
CA ALA A 114 -33.08 11.71 -5.95
C ALA A 114 -34.59 11.62 -6.16
N SER A 115 -35.19 10.47 -5.82
CA SER A 115 -36.66 10.29 -5.81
C SER A 115 -37.26 10.29 -4.39
N LEU A 116 -36.45 10.65 -3.40
CA LEU A 116 -36.84 10.77 -2.01
C LEU A 116 -37.56 12.10 -1.72
N THR A 117 -38.45 12.11 -0.73
CA THR A 117 -38.97 13.36 -0.16
C THR A 117 -37.84 14.21 0.43
N ALA A 118 -38.07 15.52 0.60
CA ALA A 118 -37.07 16.43 1.18
C ALA A 118 -36.58 15.94 2.56
N LYS A 119 -37.49 15.45 3.41
CA LYS A 119 -37.14 14.93 4.74
C LYS A 119 -36.33 13.64 4.68
N GLN A 120 -36.73 12.68 3.84
CA GLN A 120 -35.98 11.44 3.65
C GLN A 120 -34.57 11.68 3.12
N LYS A 121 -34.44 12.61 2.17
CA LYS A 121 -33.15 13.03 1.62
C LYS A 121 -32.27 13.61 2.72
N GLU A 122 -32.78 14.55 3.51
CA GLU A 122 -32.05 15.18 4.62
C GLU A 122 -31.58 14.15 5.65
N ASP A 123 -32.46 13.23 6.08
CA ASP A 123 -32.12 12.22 7.10
C ASP A 123 -31.04 11.26 6.59
N ILE A 124 -31.17 10.74 5.36
CA ILE A 124 -30.16 9.88 4.73
C ILE A 124 -28.84 10.63 4.56
N GLN A 125 -28.88 11.90 4.14
CA GLN A 125 -27.69 12.75 4.07
C GLN A 125 -27.01 12.90 5.43
N ASN A 126 -27.78 13.12 6.50
CA ASN A 126 -27.23 13.27 7.84
C ASN A 126 -26.60 11.97 8.36
N TYR A 127 -27.23 10.81 8.16
CA TYR A 127 -26.60 9.53 8.52
C TYR A 127 -25.26 9.31 7.80
N LEU A 128 -25.22 9.57 6.49
CA LEU A 128 -24.01 9.41 5.68
C LEU A 128 -22.94 10.43 6.04
N ARG A 129 -23.34 11.69 6.29
CA ARG A 129 -22.43 12.80 6.63
C ARG A 129 -21.82 12.62 8.02
N TYR A 130 -22.61 12.22 9.00
CA TYR A 130 -22.12 12.00 10.35
C TYR A 130 -21.33 10.69 10.48
N GLY A 131 -21.63 9.71 9.63
CA GLY A 131 -20.81 8.51 9.45
C GLY A 131 -20.77 7.59 10.66
N GLY A 132 -19.92 6.56 10.60
CA GLY A 132 -19.76 5.57 11.66
C GLY A 132 -20.77 4.42 11.62
N LYS A 133 -20.39 3.29 12.24
CA LYS A 133 -21.14 2.02 12.19
C LYS A 133 -22.59 2.19 12.70
N LYS A 134 -22.80 2.91 13.81
CA LYS A 134 -24.12 3.15 14.41
C LYS A 134 -25.08 3.91 13.49
N ASN A 135 -24.61 5.01 12.89
CA ASN A 135 -25.42 5.78 11.94
C ASN A 135 -25.70 4.96 10.69
N PHE A 136 -24.72 4.21 10.17
CA PHE A 136 -24.94 3.35 9.00
C PHE A 136 -26.01 2.29 9.27
N ARG A 137 -25.97 1.60 10.42
CA ARG A 137 -27.02 0.65 10.82
C ARG A 137 -28.38 1.31 10.95
N SER A 138 -28.43 2.46 11.64
CA SER A 138 -29.68 3.23 11.83
C SER A 138 -30.26 3.73 10.52
N MET A 139 -29.41 4.07 9.54
CA MET A 139 -29.81 4.42 8.18
C MET A 139 -30.49 3.24 7.47
N LEU A 140 -29.97 2.02 7.60
CA LEU A 140 -30.61 0.83 7.03
C LEU A 140 -32.00 0.62 7.63
N ASP A 141 -32.12 0.71 8.96
CA ASP A 141 -33.41 0.63 9.65
C ASP A 141 -34.36 1.76 9.22
N TYR A 142 -33.83 2.98 9.02
CA TYR A 142 -34.58 4.12 8.50
C TYR A 142 -35.10 3.87 7.09
N ILE A 143 -34.28 3.33 6.19
CA ILE A 143 -34.69 2.98 4.83
C ILE A 143 -35.85 1.98 4.88
N ARG A 144 -35.75 0.90 5.67
CA ARG A 144 -36.84 -0.07 5.84
C ARG A 144 -38.12 0.58 6.39
N TYR A 145 -37.99 1.37 7.45
CA TYR A 145 -39.14 1.89 8.20
C TYR A 145 -39.85 3.06 7.51
N ALA A 146 -39.07 4.01 6.97
CA ALA A 146 -39.55 5.32 6.50
C ALA A 146 -39.53 5.48 4.97
N VAL A 147 -38.69 4.73 4.24
CA VAL A 147 -38.60 4.82 2.77
C VAL A 147 -39.36 3.66 2.11
N ASP A 148 -39.02 2.42 2.45
CA ASP A 148 -39.71 1.20 1.99
C ASP A 148 -41.06 1.00 2.70
N GLY A 149 -41.23 1.55 3.91
CA GLY A 149 -42.50 1.57 4.63
C GLY A 149 -42.86 0.27 5.35
N LYS A 150 -41.97 -0.73 5.36
CA LYS A 150 -42.19 -2.02 6.02
C LYS A 150 -42.05 -1.87 7.54
N ARG A 151 -43.08 -2.25 8.30
CA ARG A 151 -43.17 -2.04 9.77
C ARG A 151 -42.96 -3.30 10.61
N ILE A 152 -43.07 -4.48 10.03
CA ILE A 152 -42.80 -5.74 10.74
C ILE A 152 -41.28 -5.97 10.76
N ARG A 153 -40.71 -6.30 11.93
CA ARG A 153 -39.25 -6.43 12.13
C ARG A 153 -38.49 -5.17 11.67
N ALA A 154 -39.08 -4.00 11.90
CA ALA A 154 -38.50 -2.70 11.59
C ALA A 154 -38.44 -1.88 12.88
N PRO A 155 -37.37 -2.01 13.69
CA PRO A 155 -37.22 -1.20 14.88
C PRO A 155 -37.23 0.28 14.49
N LYS A 156 -37.77 1.14 15.37
CA LYS A 156 -37.78 2.58 15.12
C LYS A 156 -36.32 3.05 14.98
N PRO A 157 -35.94 3.71 13.88
CA PRO A 157 -34.57 4.14 13.66
C PRO A 157 -34.17 5.21 14.69
N ALA A 158 -32.96 5.09 15.24
CA ALA A 158 -32.38 6.15 16.06
C ALA A 158 -32.00 7.34 15.17
N PRO A 159 -32.20 8.60 15.60
CA PRO A 159 -31.89 9.77 14.77
C PRO A 159 -30.40 9.84 14.43
N PRO A 160 -30.02 10.48 13.30
CA PRO A 160 -28.62 10.68 12.94
C PRO A 160 -27.86 11.42 14.05
N GLU A 161 -26.80 10.80 14.57
CA GLU A 161 -25.98 11.35 15.65
C GLU A 161 -24.65 11.87 15.09
N LYS A 162 -24.26 13.10 15.44
CA LYS A 162 -22.96 13.64 15.04
C LYS A 162 -21.86 12.85 15.75
N VAL A 163 -21.06 12.11 14.98
CA VAL A 163 -19.85 11.49 15.51
C VAL A 163 -18.83 12.58 15.74
N GLU A 164 -18.35 12.68 16.98
CA GLU A 164 -17.26 13.60 17.31
C GLU A 164 -16.00 13.23 16.51
N TYR A 165 -15.43 14.21 15.81
CA TYR A 165 -14.22 14.00 15.03
C TYR A 165 -13.02 13.87 15.96
N LYS A 166 -12.36 12.71 15.92
CA LYS A 166 -11.16 12.44 16.71
C LYS A 166 -9.93 12.50 15.80
N THR A 167 -9.02 13.40 16.15
CA THR A 167 -7.79 13.68 15.39
C THR A 167 -6.84 12.49 15.39
N TYR A 168 -6.58 11.93 16.58
CA TYR A 168 -5.60 10.87 16.80
C TYR A 168 -6.31 9.53 16.97
N PHE A 169 -5.66 8.47 16.50
CA PHE A 169 -6.17 7.12 16.66
C PHE A 169 -5.03 6.13 16.87
N HIS A 170 -5.37 4.93 17.32
CA HIS A 170 -4.48 3.78 17.32
C HIS A 170 -5.21 2.55 16.78
N ILE A 171 -4.68 1.37 17.08
CA ILE A 171 -5.09 0.08 16.53
C ILE A 171 -6.58 -0.25 16.76
N LYS A 172 -7.15 0.09 17.92
CA LYS A 172 -8.56 -0.19 18.19
C LYS A 172 -9.41 1.05 17.94
N ASP A 173 -10.65 0.83 17.49
CA ASP A 173 -11.64 1.90 17.30
C ASP A 173 -11.82 2.79 18.55
N GLU A 174 -11.75 2.18 19.74
CA GLU A 174 -11.88 2.87 21.04
C GLU A 174 -10.65 3.74 21.39
N ASP A 175 -9.47 3.41 20.84
CA ASP A 175 -8.21 4.12 21.06
C ASP A 175 -8.14 5.35 20.16
N SER A 176 -9.07 6.28 20.33
CA SER A 176 -9.21 7.48 19.51
C SER A 176 -9.40 8.73 20.36
N PHE A 177 -8.70 9.82 20.02
CA PHE A 177 -8.48 10.98 20.89
C PHE A 177 -8.59 12.32 20.13
N HIS A 178 -9.03 13.35 20.86
CA HIS A 178 -9.21 14.69 20.31
C HIS A 178 -7.90 15.49 20.23
N THR A 179 -7.03 15.29 21.22
CA THR A 179 -5.81 16.08 21.39
C THR A 179 -4.59 15.19 21.47
N PHE A 180 -3.43 15.76 21.11
CA PHE A 180 -2.15 15.07 21.20
C PHE A 180 -1.82 14.66 22.64
N ASP A 181 -2.14 15.52 23.61
CA ASP A 181 -1.81 15.27 25.02
C ASP A 181 -2.62 14.07 25.56
N GLN A 182 -3.91 13.96 25.23
CA GLN A 182 -4.73 12.78 25.56
C GLN A 182 -4.17 11.51 24.91
N TYR A 183 -3.78 11.59 23.64
CA TYR A 183 -3.18 10.46 22.92
C TYR A 183 -1.90 9.99 23.61
N MET A 184 -1.00 10.92 23.95
CA MET A 184 0.29 10.59 24.56
C MET A 184 0.15 10.05 25.99
N ASP A 185 -0.81 10.56 26.77
CA ASP A 185 -1.10 10.04 28.11
C ASP A 185 -1.57 8.58 28.06
N TRP A 186 -2.47 8.27 27.12
CA TRP A 186 -2.87 6.90 26.86
C TRP A 186 -1.69 6.06 26.34
N TYR A 187 -0.91 6.58 25.39
CA TYR A 187 0.14 5.80 24.74
C TYR A 187 1.23 5.39 25.71
N ARG A 188 1.60 6.26 26.66
CA ARG A 188 2.52 5.96 27.76
C ARG A 188 1.96 4.92 28.74
N LYS A 189 0.67 5.05 29.11
CA LYS A 189 0.00 4.09 30.02
C LYS A 189 -0.24 2.72 29.39
N SER A 190 -0.33 2.65 28.07
CA SER A 190 -0.58 1.41 27.34
C SER A 190 0.59 0.41 27.40
N GLY A 191 1.79 0.84 27.81
CA GLY A 191 3.01 0.04 27.77
C GLY A 191 3.62 -0.13 26.37
N ARG A 192 3.06 0.55 25.36
CA ARG A 192 3.47 0.43 23.95
C ARG A 192 4.50 1.50 23.55
N TYR A 193 4.45 2.67 24.19
CA TYR A 193 5.41 3.74 24.02
C TYR A 193 6.81 3.33 24.50
N ARG A 194 7.83 3.66 23.71
CA ARG A 194 9.24 3.42 24.04
C ARG A 194 9.98 4.74 24.19
N GLU A 195 10.59 4.94 25.35
CA GLU A 195 11.38 6.14 25.59
C GLU A 195 12.58 6.22 24.65
N ASN A 196 12.89 7.42 24.15
CA ASN A 196 13.97 7.70 23.19
C ASN A 196 13.89 6.99 21.83
N ALA A 197 12.86 6.19 21.55
CA ALA A 197 12.66 5.59 20.23
C ALA A 197 12.23 6.64 19.19
N PRO A 198 12.56 6.45 17.89
CA PRO A 198 12.09 7.34 16.84
C PRO A 198 10.58 7.41 16.76
N VAL A 199 10.05 8.60 16.44
CA VAL A 199 8.62 8.86 16.30
C VAL A 199 8.25 8.90 14.82
N ILE A 200 7.32 8.04 14.42
CA ILE A 200 6.76 7.98 13.07
C ILE A 200 5.36 8.61 13.11
N CYS A 201 5.16 9.67 12.33
CA CYS A 201 3.81 10.22 12.16
C CYS A 201 3.11 9.50 11.02
N LEU A 202 1.99 8.83 11.29
CA LEU A 202 1.20 8.12 10.29
C LEU A 202 -0.08 8.90 9.95
N LEU A 203 -0.24 9.27 8.69
CA LEU A 203 -1.37 10.04 8.20
C LEU A 203 -2.27 9.15 7.34
N SER A 204 -3.51 8.97 7.77
CA SER A 204 -4.46 8.03 7.15
C SER A 204 -4.92 8.42 5.73
N GLY A 205 -4.71 9.68 5.31
CA GLY A 205 -5.13 10.18 4.00
C GLY A 205 -6.64 10.05 3.83
N ASN A 206 -7.09 9.31 2.81
CA ASN A 206 -8.50 8.99 2.60
C ASN A 206 -8.99 7.73 3.37
N GLY A 207 -8.20 7.22 4.33
CA GLY A 207 -8.51 6.04 5.13
C GLY A 207 -8.26 4.70 4.40
N GLY A 208 -8.49 3.59 5.09
CA GLY A 208 -8.25 2.23 4.59
C GLY A 208 -6.78 1.82 4.58
N GLY A 209 -6.45 0.74 3.85
CA GLY A 209 -5.07 0.27 3.70
C GLY A 209 -4.48 -0.45 4.92
N ALA A 210 -5.31 -0.98 5.82
CA ALA A 210 -4.92 -1.73 7.01
C ALA A 210 -3.86 -1.00 7.87
N LEU A 211 -4.21 0.22 8.29
CA LEU A 211 -3.34 1.10 9.06
C LEU A 211 -2.97 0.49 10.42
N GLU A 212 -3.88 -0.30 11.00
CA GLU A 212 -3.69 -0.99 12.27
C GLU A 212 -2.52 -1.98 12.19
N ASP A 213 -2.44 -2.73 11.09
CA ASP A 213 -1.35 -3.66 10.83
C ASP A 213 -0.03 -2.90 10.65
N LEU A 214 -0.05 -1.76 9.95
CA LEU A 214 1.12 -0.91 9.78
C LEU A 214 1.62 -0.34 11.11
N ILE A 215 0.73 0.13 11.98
CA ILE A 215 1.08 0.58 13.33
C ILE A 215 1.79 -0.55 14.09
N ARG A 216 1.21 -1.77 14.10
CA ARG A 216 1.81 -2.94 14.76
C ARG A 216 3.20 -3.27 14.21
N ALA A 217 3.35 -3.28 12.89
CA ALA A 217 4.63 -3.61 12.25
C ALA A 217 5.73 -2.60 12.62
N LEU A 218 5.41 -1.30 12.65
CA LEU A 218 6.35 -0.25 13.05
C LEU A 218 6.74 -0.36 14.53
N GLU A 219 5.79 -0.61 15.41
CA GLU A 219 6.06 -0.79 16.84
C GLU A 219 6.86 -2.06 17.13
N ASN A 220 6.63 -3.15 16.39
CA ASN A 220 7.43 -4.37 16.45
C ASN A 220 8.89 -4.10 16.04
N LYS A 221 9.13 -3.11 15.16
CA LYS A 221 10.46 -2.60 14.81
C LYS A 221 11.05 -1.62 15.83
N GLY A 222 10.34 -1.38 16.94
CA GLY A 222 10.78 -0.52 18.04
C GLY A 222 10.66 0.96 17.76
N LEU A 223 9.71 1.35 16.91
CA LEU A 223 9.38 2.72 16.60
C LEU A 223 8.13 3.14 17.38
N ASN A 224 8.09 4.40 17.83
CA ASN A 224 6.86 5.00 18.30
C ASN A 224 6.04 5.45 17.10
N VAL A 225 4.72 5.25 17.13
CA VAL A 225 3.83 5.69 16.06
C VAL A 225 2.83 6.68 16.64
N VAL A 226 2.65 7.82 15.98
CA VAL A 226 1.58 8.78 16.24
C VAL A 226 0.70 8.79 15.01
N ALA A 227 -0.47 8.18 15.08
CA ALA A 227 -1.38 8.08 13.95
C ALA A 227 -2.49 9.14 14.04
N ALA A 228 -2.76 9.80 12.91
CA ALA A 228 -3.72 10.90 12.85
C ALA A 228 -4.50 10.95 11.54
N ASN A 229 -5.71 11.51 11.63
CA ASN A 229 -6.64 11.65 10.54
C ASN A 229 -6.30 12.87 9.65
N GLY A 230 -5.27 12.71 8.83
CA GLY A 230 -4.84 13.71 7.84
C GLY A 230 -3.94 14.82 8.41
N MET A 231 -3.09 15.40 7.55
CA MET A 231 -2.01 16.32 7.96
C MET A 231 -2.51 17.57 8.70
N TRP A 232 -3.56 18.20 8.17
CA TRP A 232 -4.07 19.47 8.71
C TRP A 232 -4.57 19.36 10.15
N SER A 233 -5.00 18.17 10.56
CA SER A 233 -5.49 17.92 11.91
C SER A 233 -4.38 18.03 12.97
N ILE A 234 -3.12 17.84 12.56
CA ILE A 234 -1.96 17.81 13.46
C ILE A 234 -0.95 18.94 13.23
N ALA A 235 -1.19 19.85 12.27
CA ALA A 235 -0.21 20.88 11.89
C ALA A 235 0.28 21.70 13.11
N LYS A 236 -0.63 22.05 14.01
CA LYS A 236 -0.35 22.76 15.27
C LYS A 236 0.45 21.95 16.30
N ASP A 237 0.41 20.63 16.20
CA ASP A 237 1.03 19.70 17.13
C ASP A 237 2.36 19.16 16.60
N LEU A 238 2.76 19.47 15.35
CA LEU A 238 3.99 18.95 14.74
C LEU A 238 5.26 19.28 15.55
N ASP A 239 5.32 20.48 16.16
CA ASP A 239 6.42 20.89 17.03
C ASP A 239 6.45 20.14 18.37
N LYS A 240 5.29 19.61 18.81
CA LYS A 240 5.18 18.71 19.98
C LYS A 240 5.53 17.27 19.61
N ILE A 241 5.05 16.80 18.45
CA ILE A 241 5.25 15.44 17.95
C ILE A 241 6.72 15.20 17.62
N LYS A 242 7.39 16.18 16.98
CA LYS A 242 8.78 16.11 16.49
C LYS A 242 9.06 14.80 15.73
N PRO A 243 8.34 14.51 14.63
CA PRO A 243 8.47 13.23 13.96
C PRO A 243 9.83 13.08 13.28
N ASP A 244 10.44 11.90 13.42
CA ASP A 244 11.66 11.54 12.71
C ASP A 244 11.39 11.26 11.22
N LEU A 245 10.18 10.79 10.90
CA LEU A 245 9.68 10.45 9.56
C LEU A 245 8.15 10.54 9.53
N ILE A 246 7.59 10.95 8.39
CA ILE A 246 6.14 10.91 8.13
C ILE A 246 5.81 9.84 7.10
N ILE A 247 4.78 9.04 7.40
CA ILE A 247 4.15 8.13 6.47
C ILE A 247 2.79 8.71 6.10
N TYR A 248 2.55 8.93 4.82
CA TYR A 248 1.29 9.44 4.30
C TYR A 248 0.70 8.42 3.32
N GLN A 249 -0.54 7.98 3.53
CA GLN A 249 -1.25 7.21 2.51
C GLN A 249 -1.86 8.15 1.47
N PRO A 250 -1.30 8.21 0.25
CA PRO A 250 -1.56 9.33 -0.63
C PRO A 250 -2.94 9.25 -1.30
N HIS A 251 -3.58 10.42 -1.38
CA HIS A 251 -4.74 10.68 -2.22
C HIS A 251 -4.67 12.11 -2.77
N GLY A 252 -3.57 12.41 -3.46
CA GLY A 252 -3.18 13.76 -3.87
C GLY A 252 -2.06 14.35 -3.02
N ARG A 253 -1.80 15.64 -3.22
CA ARG A 253 -0.73 16.41 -2.57
C ARG A 253 -0.99 16.60 -1.08
N LEU A 254 0.08 16.67 -0.29
CA LEU A 254 0.09 17.01 1.13
C LEU A 254 -0.11 18.52 1.35
N GLY A 255 0.36 19.35 0.41
CA GLY A 255 0.22 20.80 0.42
C GLY A 255 1.54 21.54 0.73
N GLU A 256 1.65 22.77 0.23
CA GLU A 256 2.88 23.58 0.28
C GLU A 256 3.37 23.88 1.70
N GLU A 257 2.46 24.18 2.63
CA GLU A 257 2.81 24.47 4.02
C GLU A 257 3.43 23.26 4.72
N ALA A 258 2.88 22.07 4.49
CA ALA A 258 3.42 20.84 5.03
C ALA A 258 4.83 20.58 4.47
N ILE A 259 5.03 20.77 3.16
CA ILE A 259 6.33 20.58 2.50
C ILE A 259 7.36 21.56 3.08
N ALA A 260 6.99 22.83 3.29
CA ALA A 260 7.86 23.83 3.87
C ALA A 260 8.32 23.43 5.28
N TYR A 261 7.41 22.89 6.11
CA TYR A 261 7.74 22.32 7.41
C TYR A 261 8.70 21.14 7.29
N LEU A 262 8.39 20.14 6.45
CA LEU A 262 9.24 18.96 6.26
C LEU A 262 10.65 19.32 5.79
N LYS A 263 10.77 20.29 4.89
CA LYS A 263 12.06 20.79 4.40
C LYS A 263 12.84 21.49 5.50
N LYS A 264 12.19 22.38 6.27
CA LYS A 264 12.82 23.10 7.39
C LYS A 264 13.37 22.15 8.46
N HIS A 265 12.63 21.07 8.75
CA HIS A 265 12.99 20.12 9.81
C HIS A 265 13.71 18.86 9.30
N ASN A 266 14.00 18.79 7.99
CA ASN A 266 14.65 17.66 7.33
C ASN A 266 13.95 16.31 7.63
N ILE A 267 12.63 16.26 7.45
CA ILE A 267 11.80 15.08 7.77
C ILE A 267 11.47 14.32 6.48
N PRO A 268 11.88 13.03 6.35
CA PRO A 268 11.50 12.20 5.21
C PRO A 268 9.99 11.98 5.14
N LEU A 269 9.48 11.95 3.91
CA LEU A 269 8.08 11.63 3.59
C LEU A 269 8.00 10.32 2.81
N PHE A 270 7.41 9.30 3.41
CA PHE A 270 7.14 8.02 2.77
C PHE A 270 5.68 7.90 2.38
N CYS A 271 5.44 7.51 1.12
CA CYS A 271 4.11 7.45 0.51
C CYS A 271 3.80 6.02 0.05
N PRO A 272 3.58 5.05 0.97
CA PRO A 272 3.24 3.70 0.59
C PRO A 272 1.86 3.65 -0.09
N ILE A 273 1.68 2.66 -0.94
CA ILE A 273 0.54 2.56 -1.84
C ILE A 273 -0.40 1.43 -1.41
N LYS A 274 -1.70 1.68 -1.56
CA LYS A 274 -2.75 0.66 -1.50
C LYS A 274 -3.33 0.42 -2.88
N VAL A 275 -3.39 -0.83 -3.30
CA VAL A 275 -3.90 -1.21 -4.62
C VAL A 275 -5.40 -1.48 -4.53
N ASN A 276 -6.18 -0.76 -5.33
CA ASN A 276 -7.63 -0.91 -5.42
C ASN A 276 -8.01 -2.06 -6.39
N GLN A 277 -7.43 -3.24 -6.16
CA GLN A 277 -7.64 -4.44 -6.97
C GLN A 277 -7.55 -5.67 -6.05
N GLU A 278 -8.29 -6.72 -6.40
CA GLU A 278 -8.17 -8.02 -5.73
C GLU A 278 -6.73 -8.52 -5.82
N TYR A 279 -6.18 -9.01 -4.70
CA TYR A 279 -4.80 -9.46 -4.59
C TYR A 279 -4.37 -10.41 -5.73
N GLU A 280 -5.19 -11.43 -6.01
CA GLU A 280 -4.90 -12.43 -7.06
C GLU A 280 -4.85 -11.85 -8.47
N LYS A 281 -5.63 -10.79 -8.72
CA LYS A 281 -5.61 -10.07 -10.01
C LYS A 281 -4.39 -9.18 -10.10
N PHE A 282 -4.08 -8.47 -9.02
CA PHE A 282 -2.90 -7.61 -8.92
C PHE A 282 -1.60 -8.39 -9.18
N LEU A 283 -1.45 -9.59 -8.63
CA LEU A 283 -0.24 -10.40 -8.86
C LEU A 283 0.00 -10.77 -10.33
N LYS A 284 -1.06 -10.86 -11.13
CA LYS A 284 -0.99 -11.22 -12.56
C LYS A 284 -0.94 -10.00 -13.48
N ASP A 285 -1.18 -8.82 -12.93
CA ASP A 285 -1.27 -7.57 -13.68
C ASP A 285 0.10 -6.88 -13.78
N GLN A 286 0.65 -6.86 -15.00
CA GLN A 286 1.93 -6.18 -15.26
C GLN A 286 1.82 -4.64 -15.22
N GLN A 287 0.61 -4.09 -15.38
CA GLN A 287 0.38 -2.65 -15.30
C GLN A 287 0.42 -2.17 -13.84
N GLY A 288 -0.07 -3.00 -12.90
CA GLY A 288 -0.06 -2.78 -11.46
C GLY A 288 -1.06 -1.73 -10.95
N MET A 289 -1.19 -0.57 -11.63
CA MET A 289 -2.10 0.50 -11.24
C MET A 289 -2.72 1.23 -12.44
N THR A 290 -3.98 1.63 -12.31
CA THR A 290 -4.70 2.42 -13.32
C THR A 290 -4.23 3.88 -13.33
N GLY A 291 -4.32 4.55 -14.48
CA GLY A 291 -3.77 5.91 -14.67
C GLY A 291 -4.29 6.96 -13.66
N GLY A 292 -5.59 6.95 -13.35
CA GLY A 292 -6.17 7.88 -12.37
C GLY A 292 -5.63 7.67 -10.96
N MET A 293 -5.53 6.40 -10.52
CA MET A 293 -4.96 6.07 -9.21
C MET A 293 -3.45 6.33 -9.16
N LEU A 294 -2.74 6.07 -10.25
CA LEU A 294 -1.31 6.35 -10.38
C LEU A 294 -1.02 7.84 -10.17
N SER A 295 -1.79 8.71 -10.82
CA SER A 295 -1.64 10.16 -10.66
C SER A 295 -1.82 10.59 -9.20
N GLN A 296 -2.88 10.11 -8.53
CA GLN A 296 -3.19 10.52 -7.15
C GLN A 296 -2.28 9.89 -6.09
N SER A 297 -1.82 8.65 -6.31
CA SER A 297 -1.09 7.87 -5.31
C SER A 297 0.43 7.91 -5.49
N VAL A 298 0.92 8.31 -6.68
CA VAL A 298 2.35 8.33 -7.02
C VAL A 298 2.76 9.70 -7.50
N THR A 299 2.23 10.16 -8.63
CA THR A 299 2.70 11.40 -9.28
C THR A 299 2.51 12.63 -8.39
N MET A 300 1.33 12.81 -7.80
CA MET A 300 1.06 13.99 -6.96
C MET A 300 1.93 14.03 -5.69
N PRO A 301 2.08 12.93 -4.92
CA PRO A 301 3.02 12.90 -3.80
C PRO A 301 4.49 13.07 -4.19
N GLU A 302 4.92 12.60 -5.36
CA GLU A 302 6.30 12.78 -5.84
C GLU A 302 6.64 14.26 -6.05
N LEU A 303 5.68 15.08 -6.49
CA LEU A 303 5.83 16.53 -6.57
C LEU A 303 6.09 17.17 -5.19
N ASP A 304 5.64 16.52 -4.11
CA ASP A 304 5.86 16.97 -2.73
C ASP A 304 7.16 16.42 -2.11
N GLY A 305 7.99 15.71 -2.90
CA GLY A 305 9.15 14.99 -2.40
C GLY A 305 8.81 13.69 -1.65
N GLY A 306 7.57 13.21 -1.81
CA GLY A 306 7.14 11.91 -1.32
C GLY A 306 7.93 10.79 -1.99
N THR A 307 8.43 9.87 -1.19
CA THR A 307 9.30 8.77 -1.63
C THR A 307 8.72 7.42 -1.24
N VAL A 308 9.33 6.34 -1.73
CA VAL A 308 8.95 4.96 -1.40
C VAL A 308 7.47 4.66 -1.75
N PRO A 309 7.10 4.70 -3.05
CA PRO A 309 5.80 4.26 -3.56
C PRO A 309 5.64 2.73 -3.46
N PHE A 310 5.76 2.20 -2.24
CA PHE A 310 5.81 0.77 -1.97
C PHE A 310 4.41 0.25 -1.67
N VAL A 311 3.94 -0.72 -2.46
CA VAL A 311 2.61 -1.30 -2.26
C VAL A 311 2.61 -2.17 -1.00
N ILE A 312 1.77 -1.80 -0.02
CA ILE A 312 1.66 -2.50 1.28
C ILE A 312 0.35 -3.28 1.44
N SER A 313 -0.71 -2.91 0.72
CA SER A 313 -2.04 -3.52 0.87
C SER A 313 -2.77 -3.69 -0.47
N ALA A 314 -3.60 -4.72 -0.56
CA ALA A 314 -4.49 -4.99 -1.68
C ALA A 314 -5.89 -5.37 -1.16
N LEU A 315 -6.85 -5.57 -2.06
CA LEU A 315 -8.19 -6.00 -1.68
C LEU A 315 -8.28 -7.52 -1.51
N TYR A 316 -8.92 -7.95 -0.43
CA TYR A 316 -9.24 -9.35 -0.14
C TYR A 316 -10.72 -9.48 0.17
N ARG A 317 -11.30 -10.65 -0.16
CA ARG A 317 -12.68 -10.94 0.23
C ARG A 317 -12.74 -11.31 1.70
N ASN A 318 -13.64 -10.65 2.43
CA ASN A 318 -13.93 -10.98 3.82
C ASN A 318 -14.98 -12.10 3.92
N LYS A 319 -15.37 -12.46 5.15
CA LYS A 319 -16.35 -13.54 5.41
C LYS A 319 -17.71 -13.29 4.75
N ARG A 320 -18.05 -12.02 4.46
CA ARG A 320 -19.28 -11.60 3.78
C ARG A 320 -19.14 -11.53 2.26
N GLY A 321 -17.97 -11.88 1.71
CA GLY A 321 -17.65 -11.80 0.29
C GLY A 321 -17.29 -10.39 -0.20
N LEU A 322 -17.26 -9.40 0.70
CA LEU A 322 -16.94 -8.01 0.38
C LEU A 322 -15.43 -7.81 0.29
N LEU A 323 -15.00 -6.98 -0.65
CA LEU A 323 -13.61 -6.58 -0.75
C LEU A 323 -13.24 -5.58 0.34
N GLU A 324 -12.18 -5.86 1.08
CA GLU A 324 -11.58 -4.96 2.08
C GLU A 324 -10.07 -4.91 1.92
N PHE A 325 -9.44 -3.81 2.34
CA PHE A 325 -8.00 -3.72 2.33
C PHE A 325 -7.40 -4.63 3.40
N ARG A 326 -6.44 -5.46 3.02
CA ARG A 326 -5.54 -6.15 3.95
C ARG A 326 -4.11 -6.01 3.48
N THR A 327 -3.16 -6.11 4.40
CA THR A 327 -1.74 -6.04 4.06
C THR A 327 -1.32 -7.24 3.23
N ILE A 328 -0.44 -7.00 2.27
CA ILE A 328 0.17 -8.07 1.48
C ILE A 328 1.24 -8.75 2.36
N PRO A 329 1.25 -10.10 2.43
CA PRO A 329 2.27 -10.85 3.16
C PRO A 329 3.70 -10.39 2.82
N ASP A 330 4.58 -10.40 3.82
CA ASP A 330 6.01 -10.00 3.77
C ASP A 330 6.32 -8.54 3.41
N ARG A 331 5.40 -7.83 2.75
CA ARG A 331 5.60 -6.45 2.33
C ARG A 331 5.60 -5.50 3.51
N LEU A 332 4.71 -5.72 4.46
CA LEU A 332 4.58 -4.86 5.63
C LEU A 332 5.85 -4.85 6.48
N GLU A 333 6.40 -6.03 6.77
CA GLU A 333 7.65 -6.19 7.53
C GLU A 333 8.85 -5.56 6.82
N ARG A 334 8.93 -5.71 5.50
CA ARG A 334 9.97 -5.07 4.68
C ARG A 334 9.85 -3.55 4.71
N PHE A 335 8.64 -3.02 4.64
CA PHE A 335 8.38 -1.59 4.70
C PHE A 335 8.70 -1.02 6.09
N ALA A 336 8.25 -1.67 7.16
CA ALA A 336 8.58 -1.27 8.54
C ALA A 336 10.09 -1.30 8.80
N GLU A 337 10.80 -2.30 8.28
CA GLU A 337 12.27 -2.37 8.36
C GLU A 337 12.95 -1.23 7.57
N LEU A 338 12.41 -0.87 6.40
CA LEU A 338 12.90 0.29 5.64
C LEU A 338 12.69 1.61 6.39
N VAL A 339 11.53 1.80 7.03
CA VAL A 339 11.25 2.96 7.89
C VAL A 339 12.24 3.00 9.06
N ARG A 340 12.46 1.86 9.73
CA ARG A 340 13.43 1.75 10.83
C ARG A 340 14.84 2.10 10.38
N LYS A 341 15.32 1.55 9.26
CA LYS A 341 16.66 1.84 8.74
C LYS A 341 16.83 3.32 8.36
N THR A 342 15.82 3.90 7.73
CA THR A 342 15.83 5.32 7.31
C THR A 342 15.89 6.25 8.51
N THR A 343 15.09 5.99 9.55
CA THR A 343 15.10 6.80 10.77
C THR A 343 16.37 6.63 11.59
N MET A 344 16.91 5.40 11.66
CA MET A 344 18.21 5.14 12.29
C MET A 344 19.36 5.86 11.59
N LEU A 345 19.31 6.08 10.27
CA LEU A 345 20.38 6.75 9.54
C LEU A 345 20.68 8.16 10.06
N LYS A 346 19.67 8.87 10.59
CA LYS A 346 19.84 10.18 11.24
C LYS A 346 20.60 10.10 12.57
N ARG A 347 20.57 8.95 13.24
CA ARG A 347 21.09 8.76 14.59
C ARG A 347 22.46 8.09 14.61
N ILE A 348 22.83 7.36 13.56
CA ILE A 348 24.15 6.74 13.44
C ILE A 348 25.19 7.86 13.21
N PRO A 349 26.27 7.93 14.00
CA PRO A 349 27.37 8.86 13.75
C PRO A 349 28.00 8.64 12.36
N ASN A 350 28.43 9.71 11.68
CA ASN A 350 28.97 9.62 10.31
C ASN A 350 30.14 8.62 10.18
N LYS A 351 31.01 8.54 11.19
CA LYS A 351 32.14 7.60 11.24
C LYS A 351 31.71 6.12 11.17
N ASP A 352 30.52 5.80 11.67
CA ASP A 352 30.00 4.42 11.79
C ASP A 352 29.06 4.07 10.62
N LYS A 353 28.70 5.04 9.77
CA LYS A 353 27.87 4.81 8.58
C LYS A 353 28.64 3.99 7.55
N LYS A 354 27.97 2.99 6.99
CA LYS A 354 28.49 2.14 5.91
C LYS A 354 27.74 2.48 4.62
N ILE A 355 28.49 2.80 3.56
CA ILE A 355 27.94 3.28 2.29
C ILE A 355 28.37 2.33 1.18
N ALA A 356 27.41 1.91 0.35
CA ALA A 356 27.70 1.20 -0.89
C ALA A 356 27.40 2.11 -2.08
N LEU A 357 28.42 2.40 -2.89
CA LEU A 357 28.33 3.12 -4.15
C LEU A 357 28.31 2.10 -5.28
N ILE A 358 27.16 1.96 -5.93
CA ILE A 358 26.98 1.02 -7.04
C ILE A 358 27.16 1.79 -8.35
N TYR A 359 28.11 1.36 -9.18
CA TYR A 359 28.37 1.94 -10.50
C TYR A 359 28.15 0.90 -11.59
N TYR A 360 27.77 1.30 -12.79
CA TYR A 360 27.61 0.37 -13.90
C TYR A 360 28.97 0.14 -14.57
N GLY A 361 29.39 -1.13 -14.70
CA GLY A 361 30.76 -1.47 -15.11
C GLY A 361 31.08 -1.28 -16.60
N SER A 362 30.08 -1.23 -17.48
CA SER A 362 30.26 -1.14 -18.93
C SER A 362 30.32 0.30 -19.47
N ILE A 363 30.10 1.33 -18.64
CA ILE A 363 29.81 2.66 -19.17
C ILE A 363 31.03 3.49 -19.61
N SER A 364 32.18 2.87 -19.91
CA SER A 364 33.33 3.64 -20.40
C SER A 364 33.07 4.30 -21.77
N LYS A 365 32.10 3.80 -22.56
CA LYS A 365 31.68 4.45 -23.80
C LYS A 365 30.42 5.30 -23.63
N GLU A 366 29.29 4.78 -23.13
CA GLU A 366 28.04 5.55 -23.13
C GLU A 366 27.98 6.68 -22.08
N ALA A 367 28.66 6.59 -20.93
CA ALA A 367 28.66 7.65 -19.90
C ALA A 367 29.63 8.76 -20.29
N ALA A 368 30.68 8.42 -21.03
CA ALA A 368 31.49 9.40 -21.73
C ALA A 368 30.64 10.13 -22.80
N THR A 369 29.79 9.41 -23.56
CA THR A 369 28.84 10.00 -24.52
C THR A 369 27.73 10.83 -23.83
N ALA A 370 27.34 10.49 -22.60
CA ALA A 370 26.37 11.23 -21.78
C ALA A 370 26.99 12.36 -20.93
N GLY A 371 28.31 12.59 -21.05
CA GLY A 371 29.02 13.68 -20.36
C GLY A 371 29.26 13.47 -18.85
N LEU A 372 29.12 12.24 -18.33
CA LEU A 372 29.30 11.93 -16.91
C LEU A 372 30.75 11.51 -16.63
N GLY A 373 31.53 12.39 -16.01
CA GLY A 373 32.81 12.04 -15.39
C GLY A 373 32.60 11.19 -14.14
N ILE A 374 32.31 9.90 -14.30
CA ILE A 374 31.97 8.96 -13.20
C ILE A 374 33.07 8.96 -12.14
N SER A 375 34.32 8.73 -12.54
CA SER A 375 35.46 8.65 -11.62
C SER A 375 35.71 9.96 -10.89
N GLN A 376 35.62 11.09 -11.59
CA GLN A 376 35.71 12.43 -10.99
C GLN A 376 34.61 12.66 -9.96
N SER A 377 33.37 12.27 -10.26
CA SER A 377 32.22 12.42 -9.36
C SER A 377 32.36 11.54 -8.13
N VAL A 378 32.79 10.29 -8.31
CA VAL A 378 33.06 9.35 -7.22
C VAL A 378 34.16 9.88 -6.30
N LEU A 379 35.27 10.35 -6.86
CA LEU A 379 36.36 10.93 -6.08
C LEU A 379 35.91 12.16 -5.28
N ASN A 380 35.09 13.03 -5.89
CA ASN A 380 34.51 14.20 -5.21
C ASN A 380 33.59 13.79 -4.06
N ILE A 381 32.75 12.77 -4.25
CA ILE A 381 31.91 12.20 -3.18
C ILE A 381 32.77 11.65 -2.05
N LEU A 382 33.80 10.86 -2.35
CA LEU A 382 34.70 10.28 -1.35
C LEU A 382 35.43 11.36 -0.53
N ARG A 383 35.96 12.39 -1.20
CA ARG A 383 36.60 13.54 -0.53
C ARG A 383 35.62 14.30 0.35
N ARG A 384 34.39 14.53 -0.12
CA ARG A 384 33.34 15.20 0.65
C ARG A 384 32.92 14.38 1.87
N LEU A 385 32.75 13.07 1.73
CA LEU A 385 32.43 12.16 2.82
C LEU A 385 33.55 12.15 3.88
N ARG A 386 34.83 12.11 3.46
CA ARG A 386 35.95 12.25 4.40
C ARG A 386 35.87 13.58 5.17
N ALA A 387 35.62 14.70 4.47
CA ALA A 387 35.49 16.02 5.08
C ALA A 387 34.31 16.11 6.08
N GLU A 388 33.23 15.36 5.85
CA GLU A 388 32.07 15.26 6.75
C GLU A 388 32.25 14.22 7.89
N GLY A 389 33.45 13.64 8.04
CA GLY A 389 33.80 12.74 9.13
C GLY A 389 33.39 11.27 8.92
N TYR A 390 33.14 10.86 7.68
CA TYR A 390 32.94 9.45 7.34
C TYR A 390 34.28 8.70 7.26
N THR A 391 34.27 7.43 7.64
CA THR A 391 35.47 6.59 7.64
C THR A 391 35.78 6.11 6.21
N THR A 392 36.72 6.79 5.53
CA THR A 392 37.12 6.45 4.14
C THR A 392 38.45 5.69 4.03
N GLY A 393 39.29 5.66 5.06
CA GLY A 393 40.69 5.22 4.88
C GLY A 393 41.46 6.08 3.87
N PRO A 394 42.61 5.60 3.34
CA PRO A 394 43.32 6.26 2.24
C PRO A 394 42.40 6.39 1.02
N LEU A 395 42.58 7.47 0.27
CA LEU A 395 41.78 7.77 -0.93
C LEU A 395 42.76 7.99 -2.08
N PRO A 396 42.34 7.71 -3.32
CA PRO A 396 43.16 7.99 -4.50
C PRO A 396 43.58 9.46 -4.54
N ALA A 397 44.83 9.72 -4.94
CA ALA A 397 45.41 11.04 -5.07
C ALA A 397 44.70 11.85 -6.17
N ASP A 398 44.39 11.20 -7.28
CA ASP A 398 43.77 11.79 -8.47
C ASP A 398 42.76 10.86 -9.14
N VAL A 399 42.19 11.34 -10.25
CA VAL A 399 41.19 10.58 -11.01
C VAL A 399 41.85 9.45 -11.79
N GLU A 400 43.09 9.63 -12.26
CA GLU A 400 43.82 8.59 -12.99
C GLU A 400 44.09 7.35 -12.14
N GLU A 401 44.39 7.52 -10.85
CA GLU A 401 44.56 6.43 -9.90
C GLU A 401 43.25 5.68 -9.67
N LEU A 402 42.15 6.39 -9.41
CA LEU A 402 40.83 5.78 -9.26
C LEU A 402 40.39 5.03 -10.53
N ASP A 403 40.66 5.59 -11.72
CA ASP A 403 40.39 4.93 -12.99
C ASP A 403 41.18 3.62 -13.15
N ARG A 404 42.42 3.59 -12.68
CA ARG A 404 43.26 2.39 -12.71
C ARG A 404 42.67 1.31 -11.80
N GLU A 405 42.23 1.67 -10.61
CA GLU A 405 41.59 0.74 -9.66
C GLU A 405 40.25 0.22 -10.19
N LEU A 406 39.42 1.09 -10.78
CA LEU A 406 38.15 0.71 -11.40
C LEU A 406 38.36 -0.23 -12.59
N LYS A 407 39.36 0.05 -13.45
CA LYS A 407 39.73 -0.84 -14.57
C LYS A 407 40.24 -2.19 -14.07
N ALA A 408 41.10 -2.20 -13.06
CA ALA A 408 41.58 -3.44 -12.45
C ALA A 408 40.43 -4.27 -11.87
N ASN A 409 39.51 -3.65 -11.14
CA ASN A 409 38.33 -4.33 -10.60
C ASN A 409 37.40 -4.84 -11.72
N ASN A 410 37.14 -4.05 -12.76
CA ASN A 410 36.27 -4.45 -13.89
C ASN A 410 36.88 -5.55 -14.77
N ALA A 411 38.20 -5.57 -14.95
CA ALA A 411 38.87 -6.63 -15.72
C ALA A 411 38.67 -8.02 -15.07
N VAL A 412 38.50 -8.06 -13.75
CA VAL A 412 38.44 -9.28 -12.95
C VAL A 412 37.01 -9.65 -12.57
N PHE A 413 36.16 -8.65 -12.35
CA PHE A 413 34.79 -8.79 -11.84
C PHE A 413 33.72 -8.12 -12.70
N GLY A 414 34.08 -7.67 -13.90
CA GLY A 414 33.15 -7.16 -14.90
C GLY A 414 32.31 -8.25 -15.55
N THR A 415 31.33 -7.83 -16.33
CA THR A 415 30.30 -8.67 -16.95
C THR A 415 30.80 -9.66 -17.98
N ASN A 416 32.00 -9.45 -18.52
CA ASN A 416 32.69 -10.34 -19.45
C ASN A 416 33.94 -10.99 -18.84
N ALA A 417 34.11 -10.93 -17.50
CA ALA A 417 35.18 -11.65 -16.82
C ALA A 417 34.91 -13.16 -16.94
N GLY A 418 35.45 -13.77 -18.01
CA GLY A 418 35.35 -15.20 -18.28
C GLY A 418 35.95 -16.07 -17.16
N ILE A 419 35.89 -17.38 -17.37
CA ILE A 419 36.58 -18.36 -16.53
C ILE A 419 38.09 -18.21 -16.78
N MET A 420 38.75 -17.29 -16.08
CA MET A 420 40.20 -17.13 -16.14
C MET A 420 40.77 -17.27 -14.73
N MET A 421 41.63 -18.28 -14.57
CA MET A 421 42.42 -18.56 -13.38
C MET A 421 43.32 -17.35 -13.06
N GLY A 422 43.37 -16.93 -11.79
CA GLY A 422 44.29 -15.87 -11.34
C GLY A 422 43.69 -14.78 -10.44
N ARG A 423 42.46 -14.95 -9.94
CA ARG A 423 41.76 -13.95 -9.09
C ARG A 423 42.40 -13.73 -7.72
N GLU A 424 43.30 -14.60 -7.27
CA GLU A 424 44.03 -14.48 -6.00
C GLU A 424 45.19 -13.46 -6.04
N LYS A 425 45.60 -12.99 -7.23
CA LYS A 425 46.78 -12.11 -7.39
C LYS A 425 46.49 -10.62 -7.53
N LEU A 426 45.26 -10.18 -7.27
CA LEU A 426 44.82 -8.80 -7.55
C LEU A 426 44.24 -8.06 -6.34
N GLU A 427 44.42 -8.61 -5.13
CA GLU A 427 44.18 -7.84 -3.91
C GLU A 427 45.20 -6.69 -3.88
N SER A 428 44.70 -5.47 -4.06
CA SER A 428 45.45 -4.24 -3.85
C SER A 428 45.02 -3.62 -2.54
N GLU A 429 45.58 -2.45 -2.19
CA GLU A 429 45.20 -1.71 -0.99
C GLU A 429 43.68 -1.51 -0.87
N HIS A 430 42.99 -1.25 -2.00
CA HIS A 430 41.54 -1.01 -2.03
C HIS A 430 40.73 -2.14 -2.68
N VAL A 431 41.29 -2.89 -3.63
CA VAL A 431 40.55 -3.95 -4.35
C VAL A 431 40.50 -5.21 -3.49
N GLN A 432 39.28 -5.62 -3.12
CA GLN A 432 39.02 -6.78 -2.25
C GLN A 432 38.05 -7.76 -2.91
N THR A 433 38.17 -9.02 -2.50
CA THR A 433 37.24 -10.06 -2.93
C THR A 433 36.25 -10.44 -1.83
N VAL A 434 35.06 -10.89 -2.23
CA VAL A 434 34.00 -11.39 -1.34
C VAL A 434 33.56 -12.75 -1.85
N LEU A 435 33.81 -13.78 -1.04
CA LEU A 435 33.32 -15.13 -1.29
C LEU A 435 31.90 -15.26 -0.75
N ILE A 436 31.02 -15.85 -1.56
CA ILE A 436 29.64 -16.16 -1.20
C ILE A 436 29.46 -17.67 -1.33
N LYS A 437 29.03 -18.30 -0.25
CA LYS A 437 28.79 -19.74 -0.21
C LYS A 437 27.38 -20.10 -0.69
N PRO A 438 27.17 -21.32 -1.20
CA PRO A 438 25.85 -21.80 -1.61
C PRO A 438 24.79 -21.65 -0.51
N GLU A 439 25.14 -21.93 0.74
CA GLU A 439 24.21 -21.90 1.86
C GLU A 439 23.77 -20.46 2.18
N GLU A 440 24.69 -19.50 2.13
CA GLU A 440 24.40 -18.08 2.34
C GLU A 440 23.48 -17.55 1.25
N TYR A 441 23.77 -17.89 0.00
CA TYR A 441 22.94 -17.53 -1.15
C TYR A 441 21.54 -18.15 -1.04
N ALA A 442 21.43 -19.42 -0.69
CA ALA A 442 20.16 -20.11 -0.53
C ALA A 442 19.30 -19.47 0.59
N GLN A 443 19.92 -19.06 1.70
CA GLN A 443 19.21 -18.33 2.77
C GLN A 443 18.67 -16.98 2.28
N TRP A 444 19.45 -16.25 1.47
CA TRP A 444 19.04 -14.98 0.89
C TRP A 444 17.89 -15.11 -0.11
N VAL A 445 17.95 -16.13 -0.97
CA VAL A 445 16.88 -16.48 -1.92
C VAL A 445 15.61 -16.81 -1.16
N LYS A 446 15.67 -17.75 -0.20
CA LYS A 446 14.51 -18.16 0.61
C LYS A 446 13.86 -16.98 1.33
N LYS A 447 14.66 -15.99 1.75
CA LYS A 447 14.17 -14.80 2.45
C LYS A 447 13.56 -13.74 1.53
N SER A 448 14.01 -13.65 0.28
CA SER A 448 13.79 -12.45 -0.55
C SER A 448 13.03 -12.73 -1.84
N MET A 449 12.88 -14.00 -2.23
CA MET A 449 12.33 -14.41 -3.52
C MET A 449 11.22 -15.45 -3.36
N PRO A 450 10.09 -15.25 -4.03
CA PRO A 450 9.13 -16.32 -4.29
C PRO A 450 9.76 -17.47 -5.08
N ASP A 451 9.31 -18.70 -4.83
CA ASP A 451 9.85 -19.91 -5.45
C ASP A 451 9.71 -19.89 -6.99
N ASP A 452 8.62 -19.34 -7.52
CA ASP A 452 8.38 -19.21 -8.96
C ASP A 452 9.34 -18.21 -9.61
N LEU A 453 9.66 -17.11 -8.90
CA LEU A 453 10.67 -16.16 -9.35
C LEU A 453 12.04 -16.81 -9.37
N TYR A 454 12.44 -17.51 -8.30
CA TYR A 454 13.73 -18.18 -8.24
C TYR A 454 13.85 -19.29 -9.29
N LYS A 455 12.81 -20.09 -9.50
CA LYS A 455 12.76 -21.09 -10.57
C LYS A 455 12.99 -20.47 -11.95
N SER A 456 12.34 -19.34 -12.24
CA SER A 456 12.55 -18.63 -13.52
C SER A 456 13.97 -18.10 -13.70
N VAL A 457 14.67 -17.82 -12.59
CA VAL A 457 16.09 -17.43 -12.60
C VAL A 457 16.96 -18.64 -12.89
N THR A 458 16.75 -19.77 -12.21
CA THR A 458 17.59 -20.97 -12.39
C THR A 458 17.36 -21.62 -13.76
N GLU A 459 16.14 -21.62 -14.29
CA GLU A 459 15.83 -22.09 -15.65
C GLU A 459 16.59 -21.30 -16.73
N ARG A 460 16.75 -19.99 -16.53
CA ARG A 460 17.41 -19.11 -17.51
C ARG A 460 18.92 -19.07 -17.34
N TYR A 461 19.41 -19.09 -16.10
CA TYR A 461 20.79 -18.74 -15.76
C TYR A 461 21.59 -19.87 -15.11
N GLY A 462 20.96 -21.02 -14.88
CA GLY A 462 21.51 -22.14 -14.13
C GLY A 462 21.38 -21.98 -12.61
N GLU A 463 21.58 -23.07 -11.89
CA GLU A 463 21.71 -23.07 -10.43
C GLU A 463 22.92 -22.26 -9.97
N PHE A 464 22.89 -21.80 -8.71
CA PHE A 464 24.03 -21.13 -8.08
C PHE A 464 25.32 -21.98 -8.24
N PRO A 465 26.48 -21.35 -8.51
CA PRO A 465 26.74 -19.91 -8.68
C PRO A 465 26.54 -19.38 -10.11
N GLY A 466 25.97 -20.19 -11.01
CA GLY A 466 25.83 -19.87 -12.43
C GLY A 466 27.14 -20.06 -13.22
N LYS A 467 27.23 -19.39 -14.38
CA LYS A 467 28.36 -19.50 -15.33
C LYS A 467 29.44 -18.41 -15.12
N SER A 468 29.08 -17.29 -14.52
CA SER A 468 29.97 -16.16 -14.24
C SER A 468 30.32 -16.13 -12.74
N PHE A 469 31.49 -15.61 -12.38
CA PHE A 469 31.93 -15.44 -10.99
C PHE A 469 32.12 -16.73 -10.17
N ARG A 470 32.05 -17.89 -10.80
CA ARG A 470 32.23 -19.20 -10.16
C ARG A 470 33.69 -19.46 -9.80
N THR A 471 33.91 -20.02 -8.62
CA THR A 471 35.17 -20.64 -8.18
C THR A 471 35.17 -22.15 -8.49
N ASN A 472 36.35 -22.77 -8.52
CA ASN A 472 36.46 -24.22 -8.77
C ASN A 472 35.66 -25.04 -7.74
N ASP A 473 35.61 -24.58 -6.50
CA ASP A 473 34.93 -25.25 -5.38
C ASP A 473 33.41 -24.98 -5.35
N GLY A 474 32.85 -24.35 -6.39
CA GLY A 474 31.40 -24.13 -6.50
C GLY A 474 30.86 -22.91 -5.75
N ASN A 475 31.72 -22.06 -5.18
CA ASN A 475 31.35 -20.78 -4.57
C ASN A 475 31.30 -19.65 -5.61
N MET A 476 30.73 -18.50 -5.23
CA MET A 476 30.75 -17.26 -6.03
C MET A 476 31.77 -16.27 -5.45
N LEU A 477 32.57 -15.64 -6.31
CA LEU A 477 33.57 -14.64 -5.92
C LEU A 477 33.31 -13.31 -6.61
N LEU A 478 33.08 -12.27 -5.81
CA LEU A 478 32.82 -10.90 -6.26
C LEU A 478 33.94 -9.95 -5.87
N GLY A 479 34.19 -8.96 -6.73
CA GLY A 479 35.09 -7.87 -6.45
C GLY A 479 34.38 -6.65 -5.91
N ARG A 480 35.08 -5.93 -5.04
CA ARG A 480 34.69 -4.59 -4.59
C ARG A 480 35.95 -3.75 -4.40
N ILE A 481 35.80 -2.44 -4.51
CA ILE A 481 36.80 -1.49 -4.03
C ILE A 481 36.34 -1.00 -2.66
N ARG A 482 37.22 -0.94 -1.67
CA ARG A 482 36.88 -0.55 -0.30
C ARG A 482 37.72 0.62 0.18
N PHE A 483 37.03 1.68 0.57
CA PHE A 483 37.56 2.87 1.24
C PHE A 483 36.97 2.92 2.66
N GLY A 484 37.63 2.28 3.63
CA GLY A 484 37.17 2.23 5.02
C GLY A 484 35.79 1.57 5.17
N ASN A 485 34.76 2.36 5.48
CA ASN A 485 33.35 1.93 5.58
C ASN A 485 32.55 2.15 4.28
N ILE A 486 33.20 2.63 3.22
CA ILE A 486 32.60 2.85 1.91
C ILE A 486 33.06 1.74 0.96
N ILE A 487 32.13 1.14 0.22
CA ILE A 487 32.46 0.17 -0.84
C ILE A 487 31.97 0.69 -2.19
N LEU A 488 32.73 0.44 -3.24
CA LEU A 488 32.32 0.63 -4.63
C LEU A 488 32.16 -0.75 -5.25
N MET A 489 31.03 -0.99 -5.91
CA MET A 489 30.75 -2.26 -6.56
C MET A 489 30.19 -2.06 -7.98
N PRO A 490 30.69 -2.81 -8.96
CA PRO A 490 30.11 -2.80 -10.30
C PRO A 490 28.76 -3.51 -10.30
N GLN A 491 27.77 -2.92 -10.95
CA GLN A 491 26.50 -3.55 -11.28
C GLN A 491 26.66 -4.39 -12.54
N SER A 492 26.31 -5.67 -12.46
CA SER A 492 26.31 -6.56 -13.63
C SER A 492 25.21 -6.20 -14.63
N LEU A 493 25.46 -6.46 -15.91
CA LEU A 493 24.52 -6.31 -17.02
C LEU A 493 23.24 -7.13 -16.77
N PRO A 494 22.09 -6.65 -17.23
CA PRO A 494 20.79 -7.26 -16.94
C PRO A 494 20.53 -8.61 -17.64
N GLY A 495 21.40 -9.07 -18.56
CA GLY A 495 21.27 -10.34 -19.28
C GLY A 495 22.61 -10.87 -19.84
N GLU A 496 22.58 -12.03 -20.51
CA GLU A 496 23.73 -12.67 -21.17
C GLU A 496 23.71 -12.36 -22.69
N GLY A 497 24.85 -11.97 -23.26
CA GLY A 497 24.99 -11.68 -24.70
C GLY A 497 26.20 -10.78 -25.01
N SER A 498 26.63 -10.75 -26.27
CA SER A 498 27.80 -9.96 -26.73
C SER A 498 27.45 -8.52 -27.14
N ASP A 499 26.16 -8.18 -27.26
CA ASP A 499 25.65 -6.87 -27.67
C ASP A 499 25.13 -6.11 -26.44
N GLU A 500 26.01 -5.32 -25.82
CA GLU A 500 25.74 -4.58 -24.58
C GLU A 500 24.57 -3.59 -24.75
N THR A 501 24.43 -2.96 -25.91
CA THR A 501 23.36 -2.00 -26.21
C THR A 501 21.98 -2.66 -26.20
N LYS A 502 21.84 -3.84 -26.82
CA LYS A 502 20.59 -4.62 -26.79
C LYS A 502 20.29 -5.17 -25.39
N LEU A 503 21.31 -5.52 -24.63
CA LEU A 503 21.15 -5.97 -23.24
C LEU A 503 20.66 -4.84 -22.32
N ILE A 504 21.17 -3.62 -22.51
CA ILE A 504 20.83 -2.45 -21.68
C ILE A 504 19.45 -1.87 -22.04
N HIS A 505 19.08 -1.85 -23.32
CA HIS A 505 17.88 -1.13 -23.81
C HIS A 505 16.79 -2.00 -24.46
N GLY A 506 17.08 -3.26 -24.79
CA GLY A 506 16.28 -4.03 -25.76
C GLY A 506 15.49 -5.24 -25.22
N VAL A 507 15.45 -5.50 -23.91
CA VAL A 507 14.92 -6.79 -23.43
C VAL A 507 13.79 -6.66 -22.40
N LYS A 508 12.66 -7.34 -22.66
CA LYS A 508 11.78 -7.90 -21.62
C LYS A 508 12.55 -9.03 -20.89
N CYS A 509 13.65 -8.69 -20.22
CA CYS A 509 14.37 -9.64 -19.38
C CYS A 509 13.96 -9.43 -17.92
N ARG A 510 13.50 -10.51 -17.27
CA ARG A 510 13.60 -10.61 -15.81
C ARG A 510 15.09 -10.56 -15.50
N ARG A 511 15.54 -9.46 -14.89
CA ARG A 511 16.97 -9.12 -14.76
C ARG A 511 17.71 -10.19 -13.94
N ARG A 512 18.87 -10.63 -14.43
CA ARG A 512 19.89 -11.38 -13.66
C ARG A 512 20.86 -10.48 -12.91
N THR A 513 20.64 -9.17 -12.83
CA THR A 513 21.58 -8.30 -12.12
C THR A 513 21.73 -8.89 -10.74
N LEU A 514 22.90 -9.50 -10.44
CA LEU A 514 23.21 -10.26 -9.24
C LEU A 514 22.02 -10.27 -8.29
N ILE A 515 21.20 -11.33 -8.32
CA ILE A 515 20.20 -11.51 -7.27
C ILE A 515 20.97 -11.90 -6.01
N LEU A 516 21.76 -10.96 -5.52
CA LEU A 516 22.11 -10.81 -4.15
C LEU A 516 21.10 -9.78 -3.68
N PRO A 517 20.15 -10.14 -2.82
CA PRO A 517 19.40 -9.10 -2.13
C PRO A 517 20.43 -8.12 -1.53
N PRO A 518 20.11 -6.81 -1.44
CA PRO A 518 21.04 -5.83 -0.86
C PRO A 518 21.56 -6.40 0.46
N ILE A 519 22.85 -6.72 0.46
CA ILE A 519 23.51 -7.48 1.52
C ILE A 519 23.27 -6.71 2.81
N SER A 520 22.54 -7.30 3.75
CA SER A 520 22.47 -6.76 5.10
C SER A 520 23.87 -6.90 5.70
N ILE A 521 24.59 -5.78 5.80
CA ILE A 521 25.85 -5.74 6.54
C ILE A 521 25.50 -5.81 8.04
N SER A 522 25.14 -6.98 8.54
CA SER A 522 25.10 -7.26 9.98
C SER A 522 26.54 -7.52 10.44
N GLY A 523 27.21 -6.45 10.84
CA GLY A 523 28.40 -6.57 11.67
C GLY A 523 27.96 -6.70 13.12
N THR A 524 28.27 -7.83 13.75
CA THR A 524 28.94 -8.01 15.05
C THR A 524 28.61 -9.41 15.55
N GLY A 525 29.63 -10.24 15.72
CA GLY A 525 29.50 -11.46 16.48
C GLY A 525 29.20 -11.13 17.93
N SER A 526 28.12 -11.68 18.46
CA SER A 526 28.00 -11.99 19.87
C SER A 526 27.95 -13.50 19.99
N ARG A 527 28.94 -14.07 20.68
CA ARG A 527 28.91 -15.48 21.10
C ARG A 527 27.64 -15.70 21.95
N PRO A 528 26.94 -16.83 21.80
CA PRO A 528 26.09 -17.31 22.87
C PRO A 528 27.00 -17.81 24.00
N MET A 529 26.80 -17.27 25.19
CA MET A 529 27.22 -17.89 26.45
C MET A 529 25.93 -18.30 27.18
N PRO A 530 25.98 -19.39 27.96
CA PRO A 530 24.90 -20.36 28.16
C PRO A 530 23.62 -19.83 28.81
#